data_AF-A0AAY5F4D0-F1
#
_entry.id   AF-A0AAY5F4D0-F1
#
_cell.length_a   1.000
_cell.length_b   1.000
_cell.length_c   1.000
_cell.angle_alpha   90.00
_cell.angle_beta   90.00
_cell.angle_gamma   90.00
#
_symmetry.space_group_name_H-M   'P 1'
#
loop_
_entity.id
_entity.type
_entity.pdbx_description
1 polymer ?
#
loop_
_entity_poly.entity_id
_entity_poly.type
_entity_poly.pdbx_seq_one_letter_code
_entity_poly.pdbx_strand_id
1 'polypeptide(L)' 'MSLPVWARSYEVLHYLGCGSFGQVAKCSKKDTNEMVAIKILKNHPFFARQGQIEGQSHRLRLG' A
#
# COMPACT_ATOMS: atom_id res chain seq x y z
N MET A 1 20.91 12.93 -2.22
CA MET A 1 19.68 12.68 -1.44
C MET A 1 19.37 11.19 -1.52
N SER A 2 19.65 10.43 -0.47
CA SER A 2 19.37 9.00 -0.41
C SER A 2 17.87 8.75 -0.28
N LEU A 3 17.29 7.91 -1.13
CA LEU A 3 15.89 7.52 -1.02
C LEU A 3 15.64 6.88 0.36
N PRO A 4 14.50 7.20 1.01
CA PRO A 4 14.19 6.65 2.31
C PRO A 4 14.10 5.13 2.24
N VAL A 5 14.54 4.46 3.30
CA VAL A 5 14.73 2.98 3.34
C VAL A 5 13.50 2.20 2.91
N TRP A 6 12.29 2.71 3.23
CA TRP A 6 11.02 2.10 2.85
C TRP A 6 10.81 2.00 1.33
N ALA A 7 11.36 2.92 0.54
CA ALA A 7 11.22 2.90 -0.92
C ALA A 7 11.98 1.75 -1.58
N ARG A 8 12.97 1.17 -0.88
CA ARG A 8 13.72 -0.01 -1.33
C ARG A 8 13.22 -1.31 -0.71
N SER A 9 12.40 -1.24 0.32
CA SER A 9 11.94 -2.42 1.10
C SER A 9 10.79 -3.19 0.46
N TYR A 10 10.09 -2.62 -0.52
CA TYR A 10 8.92 -3.26 -1.15
C TYR A 10 9.08 -3.36 -2.66
N GLU A 11 8.71 -4.52 -3.20
CA GLU A 11 8.66 -4.79 -4.63
C GLU A 11 7.22 -5.02 -5.06
N VAL A 12 6.75 -4.27 -6.05
CA VAL A 12 5.39 -4.45 -6.60
C VAL A 12 5.39 -5.65 -7.53
N LEU A 13 4.53 -6.62 -7.26
CA LEU A 13 4.41 -7.84 -8.04
C LEU A 13 3.21 -7.78 -8.99
N HIS A 14 2.05 -7.37 -8.50
CA HIS A 14 0.83 -7.33 -9.30
C HIS A 14 -0.14 -6.27 -8.79
N TYR A 15 -0.87 -5.63 -9.70
CA TYR A 15 -1.96 -4.73 -9.32
C TYR A 15 -3.21 -5.57 -9.05
N LEU A 16 -3.75 -5.49 -7.83
CA LEU A 16 -4.90 -6.29 -7.40
C LEU A 16 -6.23 -5.62 -7.72
N GLY A 17 -6.26 -4.30 -7.86
CA GLY A 17 -7.48 -3.59 -8.24
C GLY A 17 -7.38 -2.09 -8.14
N CYS A 18 -8.37 -1.40 -8.71
CA CYS A 18 -8.55 0.03 -8.62
C CYS A 18 -9.95 0.33 -8.08
N GLY A 19 -10.07 1.36 -7.26
CA GLY A 19 -11.34 1.82 -6.71
C GLY A 19 -11.34 3.30 -6.42
N SER A 20 -12.45 3.79 -5.87
CA SER A 20 -12.64 5.23 -5.56
C SER A 20 -11.53 5.81 -4.68
N PHE A 21 -10.97 4.98 -3.79
CA PHE A 21 -9.94 5.39 -2.82
C PHE A 21 -8.50 5.25 -3.33
N GLY A 22 -8.28 4.68 -4.51
CA GLY A 22 -6.93 4.45 -5.03
C GLY A 22 -6.73 3.08 -5.68
N GLN A 23 -5.47 2.73 -5.89
CA GLN A 23 -5.07 1.42 -6.42
C GLN A 23 -4.54 0.53 -5.30
N VAL A 24 -4.75 -0.76 -5.41
CA VAL A 24 -4.15 -1.75 -4.50
C VAL A 24 -3.18 -2.59 -5.30
N ALA A 25 -1.98 -2.77 -4.78
CA ALA A 25 -0.95 -3.62 -5.35
C ALA A 25 -0.53 -4.70 -4.35
N LYS A 26 -0.31 -5.92 -4.86
CA LYS A 26 0.41 -6.98 -4.17
C LYS A 26 1.89 -6.67 -4.24
N CYS A 27 2.53 -6.61 -3.09
CA CYS A 27 3.95 -6.36 -2.98
C CYS A 27 4.65 -7.43 -2.13
N SER A 28 5.92 -7.69 -2.42
CA SER A 28 6.80 -8.46 -1.54
C SER A 28 7.68 -7.51 -0.74
N LYS A 29 7.75 -7.70 0.58
CA LYS A 29 8.72 -7.00 1.43
C LYS A 29 10.08 -7.71 1.30
N LYS A 30 11.09 -7.05 0.73
CA LYS A 30 12.38 -7.66 0.36
C LYS A 30 13.14 -8.26 1.54
N ASP A 31 12.98 -7.70 2.73
CA ASP A 31 13.71 -8.16 3.92
C ASP A 31 13.12 -9.46 4.51
N THR A 32 11.83 -9.70 4.32
CA THR A 32 11.10 -10.83 4.95
C THR A 32 10.44 -11.76 3.95
N ASN A 33 10.45 -11.41 2.66
CA ASN A 33 9.61 -12.01 1.62
C ASN A 33 8.12 -12.08 1.99
N GLU A 34 7.67 -11.20 2.89
CA GLU A 34 6.26 -11.15 3.30
C GLU A 34 5.42 -10.54 2.17
N MET A 35 4.35 -11.24 1.81
CA MET A 35 3.40 -10.79 0.81
C MET A 35 2.38 -9.86 1.46
N VAL A 36 2.34 -8.61 0.99
CA VAL A 36 1.48 -7.56 1.53
C VAL A 36 0.63 -6.91 0.44
N ALA A 37 -0.52 -6.37 0.82
CA ALA A 37 -1.31 -5.49 -0.03
C ALA A 37 -1.00 -4.03 0.33
N ILE A 38 -0.58 -3.23 -0.64
CA ILE A 38 -0.33 -1.79 -0.47
C ILE A 38 -1.43 -1.01 -1.19
N LYS A 39 -2.18 -0.18 -0.44
CA LYS A 39 -3.19 0.74 -0.97
C LYS A 39 -2.53 2.10 -1.29
N ILE A 40 -2.38 2.38 -2.58
CA ILE A 40 -1.84 3.62 -3.13
C ILE A 40 -2.99 4.63 -3.22
N LEU A 41 -3.05 5.56 -2.27
CA LEU A 41 -4.05 6.62 -2.24
C LEU A 41 -3.72 7.68 -3.31
N LYS A 42 -4.76 8.17 -4.00
CA LYS A 42 -4.62 9.31 -4.91
C LYS A 42 -4.20 10.54 -4.12
N ASN A 43 -3.26 11.34 -4.65
CA ASN A 43 -2.80 12.57 -4.01
C ASN A 43 -3.86 13.69 -4.17
N HIS A 44 -4.97 13.55 -3.43
CA HIS A 44 -6.00 14.56 -3.27
C HIS A 44 -6.27 14.70 -1.77
N PRO A 45 -6.27 15.92 -1.20
CA PRO A 45 -6.28 16.16 0.25
C PRO A 45 -7.46 15.51 0.99
N PHE A 46 -8.57 15.27 0.29
CA PHE A 46 -9.74 14.56 0.80
C PHE A 46 -9.46 13.07 1.15
N PHE A 47 -8.61 12.37 0.38
CA PHE A 47 -8.33 10.95 0.59
C PHE A 47 -7.30 10.68 1.70
N ALA A 48 -6.40 11.64 1.98
CA ALA A 48 -5.45 11.52 3.09
C ALA A 48 -6.19 11.42 4.44
N ARG A 49 -7.21 12.27 4.63
CA ARG A 49 -8.06 12.28 5.83
C ARG A 49 -8.92 11.01 5.94
N GLN A 50 -9.50 10.56 4.82
CA GLN A 50 -10.30 9.33 4.79
C GLN A 50 -9.44 8.06 5.01
N GLY A 51 -8.21 8.03 4.50
CA GLY A 51 -7.27 6.94 4.73
C GLY A 51 -6.86 6.78 6.19
N GLN A 52 -6.81 7.88 6.96
CA GLN A 52 -6.58 7.82 8.42
C GLN A 52 -7.80 7.31 9.20
N ILE A 53 -9.02 7.53 8.70
CA ILE A 53 -10.27 7.05 9.32
C ILE A 53 -10.50 5.57 9.00
N GLU A 54 -10.22 5.13 7.77
CA GLU A 54 -10.35 3.72 7.34
C GLU A 54 -9.19 2.82 7.77
N GLY A 55 -8.02 3.39 8.12
CA GLY A 55 -6.81 2.64 8.49
C GLY A 55 -6.93 1.74 9.73
N GLN A 56 -8.04 1.80 10.47
CA GLN A 56 -8.32 0.91 11.60
C GLN A 56 -8.98 -0.42 11.21
N SER A 57 -9.56 -0.52 10.01
CA SER A 57 -10.28 -1.73 9.59
C SER A 57 -9.56 -2.38 8.41
N HIS A 58 -9.28 -3.67 8.57
CA HIS A 58 -8.81 -4.60 7.53
C HIS A 58 -7.30 -4.58 7.24
N ARG A 59 -6.54 -5.10 8.22
CA ARG A 59 -5.31 -5.86 7.96
C ARG A 59 -5.69 -7.16 7.24
N LEU A 60 -6.06 -7.06 5.95
CA LEU A 60 -6.28 -8.21 5.08
C LEU A 60 -4.92 -8.85 4.83
N ARG A 61 -4.59 -9.85 5.67
CA ARG A 61 -3.63 -10.87 5.27
C ARG A 61 -4.17 -11.48 3.99
N LEU A 62 -3.45 -11.28 2.89
CA LEU A 62 -3.63 -12.10 1.70
C LEU A 62 -3.20 -13.51 2.11
N GLY A 63 -4.19 -14.32 2.52
CA GLY A 63 -4.03 -15.77 2.67
C GLY A 63 -3.85 -16.42 1.31
#